data_AF-A0A958J7T7-F1
#
_entry.id   AF-A0A958J7T7-F1
#
_cell.length_a   1.000
_cell.length_b   1.000
_cell.length_c   1.000
_cell.angle_alpha   90.00
_cell.angle_beta   90.00
_cell.angle_gamma   90.00
#
_symmetry.space_group_name_H-M   'P 1'
#
loop_
_entity.id
_entity.type
_entity.pdbx_description
1 polymer ?
#
loop_
_entity_poly.entity_id
_entity_poly.type
_entity_poly.pdbx_seq_one_letter_code
_entity_poly.pdbx_strand_id
1 'polypeptide(L)'
;ASEVNNFLENNLSVQAFDSDKLPNQALDYDKNDGAGFWWANPQNAFLNNVANETDRYGYQLDIREDIYMTVLQPDGAMQQNVQINQLSNIFFRGNEAHGTMEYG
;
A
#
# COMPACT_ATOMS: atom_id res chain seq x y z
N ALA A 1 -6.23 2.32 -11.65
CA ALA A 1 -6.78 1.01 -11.24
C ALA A 1 -6.93 1.02 -9.73
N SER A 2 -7.96 0.40 -9.19
CA SER A 2 -8.28 0.46 -7.77
C SER A 2 -7.66 -0.71 -7.03
N GLU A 3 -6.55 -0.48 -6.31
CA GLU A 3 -5.94 -1.46 -5.41
C GLU A 3 -6.75 -1.58 -4.11
N VAL A 4 -8.05 -1.84 -4.23
CA VAL A 4 -8.98 -2.03 -3.13
C VAL A 4 -9.39 -3.50 -3.06
N ASN A 5 -9.66 -3.97 -1.86
CA ASN A 5 -10.01 -5.34 -1.53
C ASN A 5 -8.90 -6.36 -1.83
N ASN A 6 -7.63 -5.97 -1.77
CA ASN A 6 -6.54 -6.95 -1.83
C ASN A 6 -6.41 -7.72 -0.52
N PHE A 7 -6.04 -8.98 -0.64
CA PHE A 7 -5.70 -9.85 0.47
C PHE A 7 -4.28 -10.39 0.26
N LEU A 8 -3.34 -9.88 1.04
CA LEU A 8 -1.93 -10.26 1.01
C LEU A 8 -1.65 -11.09 2.26
N GLU A 9 -1.47 -12.40 2.07
CA GLU A 9 -1.12 -13.31 3.16
C GLU A 9 0.15 -14.11 2.85
N ASN A 10 1.07 -14.20 3.82
CA ASN A 10 2.33 -14.95 3.74
C ASN A 10 3.25 -14.53 2.58
N ASN A 11 3.27 -13.24 2.24
CA ASN A 11 4.19 -12.68 1.24
C ASN A 11 5.52 -12.29 1.89
N LEU A 12 6.60 -12.40 1.11
CA LEU A 12 7.91 -11.86 1.47
C LEU A 12 8.24 -10.70 0.52
N SER A 13 8.49 -9.54 1.09
CA SER A 13 9.16 -8.44 0.41
C SER A 13 10.61 -8.36 0.85
N VAL A 14 11.53 -8.29 -0.09
CA VAL A 14 12.97 -8.25 0.18
C VAL A 14 13.69 -7.38 -0.83
N GLN A 15 14.70 -6.63 -0.38
CA GLN A 15 15.53 -5.78 -1.25
C GLN A 15 14.71 -4.73 -2.01
N ALA A 16 13.70 -4.15 -1.34
CA ALA A 16 13.00 -2.98 -1.85
C ALA A 16 13.89 -1.75 -1.65
N PHE A 17 14.60 -1.35 -2.69
CA PHE A 17 15.53 -0.22 -2.67
C PHE A 17 14.87 1.09 -3.11
N ASP A 18 15.40 2.20 -2.59
CA ASP A 18 15.11 3.55 -3.06
C ASP A 18 15.46 3.67 -4.55
N SER A 19 14.57 4.27 -5.33
CA SER A 19 14.70 4.37 -6.78
C SER A 19 13.99 5.57 -7.38
N ASP A 20 14.35 5.92 -8.61
CA ASP A 20 13.68 7.00 -9.33
C ASP A 20 12.21 6.66 -9.63
N LYS A 21 11.36 7.70 -9.61
CA LYS A 21 9.95 7.60 -10.02
C LYS A 21 9.82 7.15 -11.47
N LEU A 22 8.79 6.35 -11.75
CA LEU A 22 8.47 5.98 -13.13
C LEU A 22 7.96 7.22 -13.90
N PRO A 23 8.32 7.38 -15.20
CA PRO A 23 7.89 8.53 -16.01
C PRO A 23 6.37 8.77 -16.08
N ASN A 24 5.56 7.74 -15.82
CA ASN A 24 4.09 7.79 -15.79
C ASN A 24 3.53 7.09 -14.55
N GLN A 25 4.12 7.34 -13.38
CA GLN A 25 3.69 6.74 -12.13
C GLN A 25 2.22 7.08 -11.83
N ALA A 26 1.45 6.08 -11.39
CA ALA A 26 0.02 6.25 -11.15
C ALA A 26 -0.29 7.21 -10.00
N LEU A 27 0.62 7.28 -9.01
CA LEU A 27 0.51 8.14 -7.83
C LEU A 27 1.80 8.97 -7.75
N ASP A 28 1.67 10.25 -8.09
CA ASP A 28 2.79 11.17 -8.25
C ASP A 28 3.54 11.47 -6.94
N TYR A 29 2.91 11.23 -5.80
CA TYR A 29 3.45 11.44 -4.47
C TYR A 29 4.17 10.23 -3.89
N ASP A 30 3.93 9.04 -4.43
CA ASP A 30 4.78 7.91 -4.11
C ASP A 30 6.21 8.26 -4.53
N LYS A 31 7.12 8.22 -3.57
CA LYS A 31 8.50 8.66 -3.75
C LYS A 31 9.41 7.53 -4.22
N ASN A 32 8.92 6.28 -4.20
CA ASN A 32 9.71 5.07 -4.44
C ASN A 32 10.87 4.92 -3.43
N ASP A 33 10.67 5.36 -2.18
CA ASP A 33 11.66 5.37 -1.09
C ASP A 33 12.10 3.96 -0.60
N GLY A 34 11.78 2.87 -1.31
CA GLY A 34 12.14 1.50 -0.91
C GLY A 34 11.26 0.93 0.20
N ALA A 35 9.94 0.99 0.02
CA ALA A 35 8.98 0.33 0.89
C ALA A 35 8.75 -1.13 0.46
N GLY A 36 8.82 -2.07 1.39
CA GLY A 36 8.55 -3.49 1.12
C GLY A 36 7.11 -3.74 0.68
N PHE A 37 6.18 -3.12 1.39
CA PHE A 37 4.77 -3.01 1.02
C PHE A 37 4.37 -1.55 1.12
N TRP A 38 3.91 -0.98 0.00
CA TRP A 38 3.38 0.39 -0.06
C TRP A 38 1.97 0.37 -0.60
N TRP A 39 1.07 1.15 0.00
CA TRP A 39 -0.29 1.28 -0.51
C TRP A 39 -0.97 2.58 -0.07
N ALA A 40 -1.92 3.03 -0.89
CA ALA A 40 -2.50 4.37 -0.81
C ALA A 40 -3.96 4.44 -0.34
N ASN A 41 -4.54 3.31 0.08
CA ASN A 41 -5.94 3.25 0.47
C ASN A 41 -6.17 2.25 1.62
N PRO A 42 -7.18 2.47 2.48
CA PRO A 42 -7.35 1.63 3.63
C PRO A 42 -7.95 0.26 3.32
N GLN A 43 -8.59 0.03 2.16
CA GLN A 43 -9.32 -1.22 1.87
C GLN A 43 -8.41 -2.38 1.46
N ASN A 44 -7.49 -2.80 2.32
CA ASN A 44 -6.61 -3.94 2.08
C ASN A 44 -6.35 -4.73 3.36
N ALA A 45 -6.10 -6.02 3.20
CA ALA A 45 -5.75 -6.92 4.28
C ALA A 45 -4.33 -7.46 4.09
N PHE A 46 -3.48 -7.26 5.11
CA PHE A 46 -2.11 -7.75 5.19
C PHE A 46 -1.98 -8.67 6.39
N LEU A 47 -1.76 -9.96 6.14
CA LEU A 47 -1.65 -10.99 7.17
C LEU A 47 -0.34 -11.78 7.04
N ASN A 48 0.38 -11.94 8.15
CA ASN A 48 1.54 -12.86 8.21
C ASN A 48 2.60 -12.60 7.13
N ASN A 49 2.71 -11.36 6.63
CA ASN A 49 3.73 -11.00 5.65
C ASN A 49 5.05 -10.67 6.35
N VAL A 50 6.15 -10.77 5.61
CA VAL A 50 7.48 -10.38 6.07
C VAL A 50 8.05 -9.36 5.11
N ALA A 51 8.53 -8.24 5.65
CA ALA A 51 9.40 -7.33 4.93
C ALA A 51 10.81 -7.48 5.51
N ASN A 52 11.82 -7.66 4.66
CA ASN A 52 13.22 -7.78 5.11
C ASN A 52 14.16 -7.02 4.19
N GLU A 53 15.21 -6.38 4.72
CA GLU A 53 16.23 -5.67 3.90
C GLU A 53 15.61 -4.68 2.90
N THR A 54 14.63 -3.91 3.34
CA THR A 54 14.04 -2.81 2.57
C THR A 54 14.72 -1.51 2.98
N ASP A 55 14.89 -0.55 2.09
CA ASP A 55 15.57 0.71 2.41
C ASP A 55 14.81 1.47 3.48
N ARG A 56 13.73 2.18 3.12
CA ARG A 56 13.10 3.08 4.09
C ARG A 56 12.05 2.42 4.96
N TYR A 57 11.13 1.63 4.39
CA TYR A 57 9.96 1.14 5.11
C TYR A 57 9.70 -0.34 4.89
N GLY A 58 9.30 -1.07 5.93
CA GLY A 58 8.80 -2.44 5.76
C GLY A 58 7.38 -2.39 5.19
N TYR A 59 6.55 -1.57 5.82
CA TYR A 59 5.16 -1.32 5.45
C TYR A 59 4.90 0.19 5.50
N GLN A 60 4.33 0.76 4.44
CA GLN A 60 3.95 2.16 4.37
C GLN A 60 2.53 2.31 3.85
N LEU A 61 1.65 2.77 4.73
CA LEU A 61 0.35 3.30 4.37
C LEU A 61 0.48 4.80 4.12
N ASP A 62 0.24 5.25 2.89
CA ASP A 62 0.32 6.66 2.50
C ASP A 62 -1.00 7.14 1.88
N ILE A 63 -1.92 7.61 2.73
CA ILE A 63 -3.25 8.07 2.30
C ILE A 63 -3.24 9.60 2.19
N ARG A 64 -3.66 10.11 1.02
CA ARG A 64 -3.94 11.56 0.83
C ARG A 64 -5.43 11.87 0.68
N GLU A 65 -5.79 13.11 1.02
CA GLU A 65 -7.18 13.59 0.94
C GLU A 65 -7.60 14.04 -0.46
N ASP A 66 -6.66 14.37 -1.33
CA ASP A 66 -6.91 14.87 -2.69
C ASP A 66 -7.02 13.74 -3.74
N ILE A 67 -6.97 12.48 -3.31
CA ILE A 67 -7.04 11.31 -4.18
C ILE A 67 -8.48 10.80 -4.29
N TYR A 68 -8.96 10.81 -5.53
CA TYR A 68 -10.26 10.30 -5.93
C TYR A 68 -10.07 9.20 -6.97
N MET A 69 -10.77 8.08 -6.82
CA MET A 69 -10.71 7.00 -7.80
C MET A 69 -12.02 6.22 -7.89
N THR A 70 -12.09 5.35 -8.88
CA THR A 70 -13.16 4.37 -8.99
C THR A 70 -12.95 3.28 -7.94
N VAL A 71 -14.01 2.87 -7.22
CA VAL A 71 -13.94 1.83 -6.18
C VAL A 71 -15.06 0.81 -6.39
N LEU A 72 -14.72 -0.48 -6.29
CA LEU A 72 -15.69 -1.58 -6.31
C LEU A 72 -16.48 -1.61 -4.99
N GLN A 73 -17.80 -1.55 -5.08
CA GLN A 73 -18.73 -1.61 -3.95
C GLN A 73 -19.11 -3.06 -3.59
N PRO A 74 -19.62 -3.32 -2.37
CA PRO A 74 -20.03 -4.66 -1.95
C PRO A 74 -21.11 -5.33 -2.81
N ASP A 75 -21.91 -4.53 -3.52
CA ASP A 75 -22.92 -4.99 -4.48
C ASP A 75 -22.36 -5.31 -5.87
N GLY A 76 -21.05 -5.15 -6.07
CA GLY A 76 -20.35 -5.36 -7.34
C GLY A 76 -20.36 -4.14 -8.27
N ALA A 77 -21.00 -3.03 -7.90
CA ALA A 77 -21.01 -1.83 -8.71
C ALA A 77 -19.69 -1.05 -8.62
N MET A 78 -19.29 -0.41 -9.71
CA MET A 78 -18.14 0.50 -9.72
C MET A 78 -18.59 1.92 -9.40
N GLN A 79 -18.26 2.41 -8.20
CA GLN A 79 -18.54 3.78 -7.81
C GLN A 79 -17.40 4.70 -8.27
N GLN A 80 -17.74 5.76 -9.00
CA GLN A 80 -16.79 6.77 -9.47
C GLN A 80 -16.56 7.85 -8.42
N ASN A 81 -15.40 8.52 -8.50
CA ASN A 81 -15.08 9.72 -7.72
C ASN A 81 -15.19 9.52 -6.20
N VAL A 82 -14.73 8.37 -5.70
CA VAL A 82 -14.68 8.09 -4.27
C VAL A 82 -13.40 8.68 -3.70
N GLN A 83 -13.54 9.49 -2.65
CA GLN A 83 -12.40 10.02 -1.91
C GLN A 83 -11.77 8.92 -1.06
N ILE A 84 -10.50 8.64 -1.25
CA ILE A 84 -9.88 7.41 -0.75
C ILE A 84 -9.67 7.38 0.77
N ASN A 85 -9.46 8.54 1.39
CA ASN A 85 -9.36 8.65 2.84
C ASN A 85 -10.69 8.36 3.58
N GLN A 86 -11.83 8.37 2.87
CA GLN A 86 -13.14 8.06 3.46
C GLN A 86 -13.44 6.55 3.50
N LEU A 87 -12.65 5.75 2.77
CA LEU A 87 -12.77 4.32 2.84
C LEU A 87 -12.40 3.83 4.24
N SER A 88 -12.98 2.71 4.65
CA SER A 88 -12.71 2.08 5.94
C SER A 88 -12.08 0.71 5.75
N ASN A 89 -11.38 0.25 6.79
CA ASN A 89 -10.89 -1.11 7.03
C ASN A 89 -9.50 -1.46 6.48
N ILE A 90 -8.46 -1.12 7.24
CA ILE A 90 -7.16 -1.82 7.14
C ILE A 90 -7.21 -3.01 8.09
N PHE A 91 -6.94 -4.20 7.57
CA PHE A 91 -6.70 -5.37 8.40
C PHE A 91 -5.20 -5.70 8.38
N PHE A 92 -4.49 -5.41 9.47
CA PHE A 92 -3.04 -5.59 9.55
C PHE A 92 -2.70 -6.48 10.75
N ARG A 93 -2.28 -7.72 10.50
CA ARG A 93 -2.10 -8.71 11.57
C ARG A 93 -0.95 -9.67 11.30
N GLY A 94 -0.09 -9.87 12.30
CA GLY A 94 0.98 -10.89 12.24
C GLY A 94 2.06 -10.58 11.22
N ASN A 95 2.11 -9.37 10.68
CA ASN A 95 3.16 -8.95 9.77
C ASN A 95 4.44 -8.63 10.56
N GLU A 96 5.58 -8.92 9.96
CA GLU A 96 6.91 -8.66 10.52
C GLU A 96 7.73 -7.79 9.57
N ALA A 97 8.56 -6.92 10.13
CA ALA A 97 9.55 -6.14 9.40
C ALA A 97 10.91 -6.34 10.08
N HIS A 98 11.94 -6.58 9.27
CA HIS A 98 13.31 -6.80 9.72
C HIS A 98 14.27 -6.09 8.76
N GLY A 99 15.45 -5.67 9.24
CA GLY A 99 16.47 -5.09 8.35
C GLY A 99 16.04 -3.83 7.59
N THR A 100 15.08 -3.08 8.13
CA THR A 100 14.57 -1.80 7.60
C THR A 100 15.33 -0.60 8.17
N MET A 101 15.53 0.49 7.42
CA MET A 101 16.14 1.70 7.99
C MET A 101 15.18 2.51 8.89
N GLU A 102 13.90 2.62 8.53
CA GLU A 102 12.89 3.38 9.29
C GLU A 102 11.65 2.50 9.58
N TYR A 103 11.11 2.58 10.81
CA TYR A 103 9.91 1.84 11.26
C TYR A 103 9.95 0.33 10.96
N GLY A 104 11.03 -0.34 11.40
CA GLY A 104 11.13 -1.79 11.54
C GLY A 104 10.60 -2.28 12.88
#